data_AF-A0A6N8F718-F1
#
_entry.id   AF-A0A6N8F718-F1
#
_cell.length_a   1.000
_cell.length_b   1.000
_cell.length_c   1.000
_cell.angle_alpha   90.00
_cell.angle_beta   90.00
_cell.angle_gamma   90.00
#
_symmetry.space_group_name_H-M   'P 1'
#
loop_
_entity.id
_entity.type
_entity.pdbx_description
1 polymer ?
#
loop_
_entity_poly.entity_id
_entity_poly.type
_entity_poly.pdbx_seq_one_letter_code
_entity_poly.pdbx_strand_id
1 'polypeptide(L)' 'MKNIKELWFWFRLVICPILILHGVYVIGKLVGNSLVSQSGLPNLDSSHFAPLAGAFCALNVLFYTWKEAKVRFSVKHQ' A
#
# COMPACT_ATOMS: atom_id res chain seq x y z
N MET A 1 23.84 0.05 -14.21
CA MET A 1 22.87 -0.88 -13.59
C MET A 1 22.65 -0.67 -12.10
N LYS A 2 23.69 -0.41 -11.29
CA LYS A 2 23.56 -0.25 -9.81
C LYS A 2 22.62 0.90 -9.41
N ASN A 3 22.78 2.07 -10.04
CA ASN A 3 21.93 3.24 -9.79
C ASN A 3 20.45 3.02 -10.17
N ILE A 4 20.17 2.27 -11.24
CA ILE A 4 18.80 1.95 -11.67
C ILE A 4 18.10 1.06 -10.63
N LYS A 5 18.81 0.06 -10.10
CA LYS A 5 18.28 -0.82 -9.05
C LYS A 5 18.03 -0.05 -7.74
N GLU A 6 18.90 0.89 -7.41
CA GLU A 6 18.74 1.74 -6.23
C GLU A 6 17.58 2.72 -6.39
N LEU A 7 17.46 3.39 -7.55
CA LEU A 7 16.33 4.26 -7.86
C LEU A 7 14.99 3.50 -7.77
N TRP A 8 14.96 2.27 -8.29
CA TRP A 8 13.75 1.44 -8.25
C TRP A 8 13.39 0.95 -6.84
N PHE A 9 14.39 0.71 -6.00
CA PHE A 9 14.18 0.44 -4.58
C PHE A 9 13.53 1.62 -3.86
N TRP A 10 14.06 2.84 -4.04
CA TRP A 10 13.48 4.06 -3.48
C TRP A 10 12.07 4.33 -4.00
N PHE A 11 11.85 4.11 -5.29
CA PHE A 11 10.55 4.23 -5.92
C PHE A 11 9.51 3.30 -5.28
N ARG A 12 9.86 2.01 -5.08
CA ARG A 12 9.00 1.05 -4.36
C ARG A 12 8.74 1.47 -2.91
N LEU A 13 9.77 1.95 -2.22
CA LEU A 13 9.67 2.39 -0.84
C LEU A 13 8.65 3.54 -0.66
N VAL A 14 8.53 4.43 -1.65
CA VAL A 14 7.60 5.58 -1.62
C VAL A 14 6.22 5.23 -2.18
N ILE A 15 6.14 4.44 -3.25
CA ILE A 15 4.85 4.17 -3.92
C ILE A 15 4.00 3.14 -3.20
N CYS A 16 4.61 2.11 -2.61
CA CYS A 16 3.87 1.12 -1.85
C CYS A 16 3.05 1.75 -0.70
N PRO A 17 3.57 2.64 0.16
CA PRO A 17 2.76 3.28 1.19
C PRO A 17 1.64 4.16 0.63
N ILE A 18 1.85 4.83 -0.52
CA ILE A 18 0.79 5.59 -1.19
C ILE A 18 -0.37 4.68 -1.62
N LEU A 19 -0.06 3.53 -2.23
CA LEU A 19 -1.07 2.54 -2.62
C LEU A 19 -1.82 1.97 -1.42
N ILE A 20 -1.13 1.74 -0.30
CA ILE A 20 -1.75 1.27 0.93
C ILE A 20 -2.70 2.32 1.52
N LEU A 21 -2.27 3.59 1.58
CA LEU A 21 -3.12 4.70 2.03
C LEU A 21 -4.38 4.82 1.16
N HIS A 22 -4.24 4.66 -0.15
CA HIS A 22 -5.38 4.65 -1.06
C HIS A 22 -6.35 3.49 -0.78
N GLY A 23 -5.83 2.29 -0.50
CA GLY A 23 -6.64 1.15 -0.07
C GLY A 23 -7.38 1.42 1.25
N VAL A 24 -6.70 1.98 2.24
CA VAL A 24 -7.29 2.36 3.54
C VAL A 24 -8.37 3.42 3.37
N TYR A 25 -8.15 4.41 2.50
CA TYR A 25 -9.15 5.43 2.17
C TYR A 25 -10.43 4.80 1.58
N VAL A 26 -10.28 3.85 0.65
CA VAL A 26 -11.42 3.14 0.06
C VAL A 26 -12.19 2.34 1.12
N ILE A 27 -11.49 1.62 2.00
CA ILE A 27 -12.12 0.90 3.13
C ILE A 27 -12.87 1.89 4.03
N GLY A 28 -12.23 2.99 4.41
CA GLY A 28 -12.83 4.02 5.27
C GLY A 28 -14.08 4.65 4.65
N LYS A 29 -14.06 4.93 3.35
CA LYS A 29 -15.23 5.42 2.62
C LYS A 29 -16.35 4.39 2.57
N LEU A 30 -16.02 3.11 2.39
CA LEU A 30 -16.99 2.02 2.34
C LEU A 30 -17.68 1.83 3.70
N VAL A 31 -16.89 1.82 4.78
CA VAL A 31 -17.37 1.73 6.17
C VAL A 31 -18.20 2.96 6.52
N GLY A 32 -17.72 4.16 6.21
CA GLY A 32 -18.44 5.42 6.46
C GLY A 32 -19.79 5.46 5.76
N ASN A 33 -19.85 5.08 4.48
CA ASN A 33 -21.10 4.96 3.75
C ASN A 33 -22.02 3.91 4.38
N SER A 34 -21.48 2.75 4.79
CA SER A 34 -22.27 1.70 5.45
C SER A 34 -22.83 2.13 6.81
N LEU A 35 -22.15 3.00 7.54
CA LEU A 35 -22.62 3.50 8.85
C LEU A 35 -23.67 4.61 8.71
N VAL A 36 -23.52 5.47 7.69
CA VAL A 36 -24.46 6.56 7.39
C VAL A 36 -25.74 6.01 6.74
N SER A 37 -25.60 5.03 5.85
CA SER A 37 -26.72 4.33 5.23
C SER A 37 -27.20 3.21 6.17
N GLN A 38 -28.05 3.57 7.15
CA GLN A 38 -28.66 2.63 8.13
C GLN A 38 -29.46 1.44 7.53
N SER A 39 -29.49 1.28 6.21
CA SER A 39 -30.24 0.22 5.54
C SER A 39 -29.68 -0.04 4.14
N GLY A 40 -28.80 -1.04 4.01
CA GLY A 40 -28.35 -1.57 2.71
C GLY A 40 -26.85 -1.79 2.63
N LEU A 41 -26.44 -2.99 2.22
CA LEU A 41 -25.05 -3.34 1.93
C LEU A 41 -24.47 -2.30 0.95
N PRO A 42 -23.31 -1.67 1.23
CA PRO A 42 -22.72 -0.70 0.31
C PRO A 42 -22.52 -1.34 -1.06
N ASN A 43 -22.90 -0.64 -2.13
CA ASN A 43 -22.74 -1.15 -3.49
C ASN A 43 -21.24 -1.33 -3.79
N LEU A 44 -20.79 -2.59 -3.74
CA LEU A 44 -19.41 -3.01 -3.92
C LEU A 44 -19.13 -3.17 -5.42
N ASP A 45 -18.68 -2.09 -6.06
CA ASP A 45 -18.25 -2.15 -7.45
C ASP A 45 -16.78 -2.59 -7.57
N SER A 46 -16.40 -3.05 -8.76
CA SER A 46 -15.04 -3.38 -9.19
C SER A 46 -14.01 -2.29 -8.85
N SER A 47 -14.44 -1.03 -8.84
CA SER A 47 -13.65 0.15 -8.47
C SER A 47 -13.17 0.15 -7.01
N HIS A 48 -13.83 -0.60 -6.11
CA HIS A 48 -13.40 -0.77 -4.72
C HIS A 48 -12.47 -1.98 -4.54
N PHE A 49 -12.65 -3.04 -5.34
CA PHE A 49 -11.83 -4.25 -5.25
C PHE A 49 -10.42 -4.06 -5.81
N ALA A 50 -10.27 -3.34 -6.92
CA ALA A 50 -8.95 -3.08 -7.52
C ALA A 50 -7.96 -2.38 -6.55
N PRO A 51 -8.32 -1.28 -5.86
CA PRO A 51 -7.42 -0.63 -4.91
C PRO A 51 -7.18 -1.46 -3.64
N LEU A 52 -8.14 -2.27 -3.20
CA LEU A 52 -7.97 -3.21 -2.08
C LEU A 52 -6.95 -4.31 -2.40
N ALA A 53 -7.10 -4.98 -3.54
CA ALA A 53 -6.15 -5.99 -4.01
C ALA A 53 -4.75 -5.39 -4.25
N GLY A 54 -4.71 -4.18 -4.81
CA GLY A 54 -3.47 -3.42 -4.98
C GLY A 54 -2.79 -3.10 -3.65
N ALA A 55 -3.54 -2.69 -2.63
CA ALA A 55 -3.02 -2.40 -1.30
C ALA A 55 -2.48 -3.66 -0.60
N PHE A 56 -3.16 -4.80 -0.70
CA PHE A 56 -2.68 -6.09 -0.17
C PHE A 56 -1.38 -6.56 -0.84
N CYS A 57 -1.29 -6.40 -2.16
CA CYS A 57 -0.05 -6.69 -2.89
C CYS A 57 1.08 -5.73 -2.46
N ALA A 58 0.78 -4.43 -2.37
CA ALA A 58 1.74 -3.41 -1.97
C ALA A 58 2.25 -3.60 -0.53
N LEU A 59 1.44 -4.14 0.40
CA LEU A 59 1.86 -4.46 1.76
C LEU A 59 2.97 -5.52 1.79
N ASN A 60 2.79 -6.61 1.03
CA ASN A 60 3.80 -7.68 0.95
C ASN A 60 5.11 -7.16 0.34
N VAL A 61 4.99 -6.38 -0.73
CA VAL A 61 6.16 -5.76 -1.37
C VAL A 61 6.86 -4.82 -0.40
N LEU A 62 6.11 -3.93 0.27
CA LEU A 62 6.64 -2.97 1.24
C LEU A 62 7.36 -3.65 2.40
N PHE A 63 6.77 -4.73 2.94
CA PHE A 63 7.38 -5.46 4.04
C PHE A 63 8.73 -6.07 3.64
N TYR A 64 8.82 -6.60 2.43
CA TYR A 64 10.08 -7.11 1.88
C TYR A 64 11.10 -5.99 1.66
N THR A 65 10.71 -4.88 1.00
CA THR A 65 11.61 -3.73 0.80
C THR A 65 12.04 -3.11 2.11
N TRP A 66 11.18 -3.09 3.15
CA TRP A 66 11.53 -2.58 4.48
C TRP A 66 12.59 -3.46 5.15
N LYS A 67 12.44 -4.79 5.09
CA LYS A 67 13.48 -5.70 5.61
C LYS A 67 14.82 -5.46 4.93
N GLU A 68 14.81 -5.31 3.61
CA GLU A 68 16.01 -5.00 2.83
C GLU A 68 16.58 -3.61 3.19
N ALA A 69 15.72 -2.60 3.36
CA ALA A 69 16.10 -1.26 3.81
C ALA A 69 16.81 -1.32 5.15
N LYS A 70 16.24 -2.03 6.12
CA LYS A 70 16.79 -2.16 7.48
C LYS A 70 18.21 -2.72 7.46
N VAL A 71 18.47 -3.75 6.65
CA VAL A 71 19.83 -4.30 6.49
C VAL A 71 20.77 -3.28 5.85
N ARG A 72 20.34 -2.62 4.77
CA ARG A 72 21.17 -1.62 4.07
C ARG A 72 21.51 -0.41 4.93
N PHE A 73 20.57 0.08 5.74
CA PHE A 73 20.81 1.17 6.67
C PHE A 73 21.65 0.75 7.86
N SER A 74 21.48 -0.48 8.36
CA SER A 74 22.31 -1.02 9.45
C SER A 74 23.78 -1.19 9.04
N VAL A 75 24.05 -1.61 7.80
CA VAL A 75 25.43 -1.79 7.30
C VAL A 75 26.09 -0.47 6.94
N LYS A 76 25.33 0.58 6.59
CA LYS A 76 25.85 1.94 6.36
C LYS A 76 26.17 2.72 7.64
N HIS A 77 25.95 2.16 8.83
CA HIS A 77 26.20 2.79 10.13
C HIS A 77 27.27 2.06 10.99
N GLN A 78 27.97 1.07 10.43
CA GLN A 78 29.27 0.59 10.92
C GLN A 78 30.37 1.11 10.01
#